data_AF-A0A382MXN2-F1
#
_entry.id   AF-A0A382MXN2-F1
#
_cell.length_a   1.000
_cell.length_b   1.000
_cell.length_c   1.000
_cell.angle_alpha   90.00
_cell.angle_beta   90.00
_cell.angle_gamma   90.00
#
_symmetry.space_group_name_H-M   'P 1'
#
loop_
_entity.id
_entity.type
_entity.pdbx_description
1 polymer ?
#
loop_
_entity_poly.entity_id
_entity_poly.type
_entity_poly.pdbx_seq_one_letter_code
_entity_poly.pdbx_strand_id
1 'polypeptide(L)'
;MPDLGVRREKTVFVSGIGCAARFPYYMDTYGMHSIHGRAPAIATGLALARPDLDVWVVGGDGDMLSIGGNHLIHALRRNIDINILLFNNQI
;
A
#
# COMPACT_ATOMS: atom_id res chain seq x y z
N MET A 1 10.04 -9.28 7.31
CA MET A 1 10.71 -9.38 6.00
C MET A 1 12.11 -10.01 6.04
N PRO A 2 12.96 -9.79 7.07
CA PRO A 2 14.30 -10.40 7.10
C PRO A 2 14.29 -11.92 6.94
N ASP A 3 13.31 -12.60 7.57
CA ASP A 3 13.21 -14.06 7.55
C ASP A 3 12.56 -14.63 6.28
N LEU A 4 11.94 -13.78 5.45
CA LEU A 4 11.31 -14.19 4.18
C LEU A 4 12.33 -14.30 3.04
N GLY A 5 13.59 -13.87 3.24
CA GLY A 5 14.64 -13.92 2.21
C GLY A 5 14.41 -13.01 1.01
N VAL A 6 13.43 -12.09 1.08
CA VAL A 6 13.12 -11.15 0.00
C VAL A 6 14.14 -10.01 0.01
N ARG A 7 14.70 -9.72 -1.17
CA ARG A 7 15.63 -8.59 -1.33
C ARG A 7 14.90 -7.27 -1.11
N ARG A 8 15.48 -6.36 -0.32
CA ARG A 8 14.84 -5.09 0.08
C ARG A 8 14.44 -4.22 -1.12
N GLU A 9 15.24 -4.25 -2.19
CA GLU A 9 15.00 -3.51 -3.43
C GLU A 9 13.86 -4.09 -4.29
N LYS A 10 13.36 -5.28 -3.93
CA LYS A 10 12.20 -5.91 -4.56
C LYS A 10 10.88 -5.61 -3.86
N THR A 11 10.90 -4.90 -2.73
CA THR A 11 9.71 -4.59 -1.96
C THR A 11 9.41 -3.09 -1.97
N VAL A 12 8.15 -2.73 -2.16
CA VAL A 12 7.70 -1.33 -2.16
C VAL A 12 6.49 -1.15 -1.26
N PHE A 13 6.58 -0.24 -0.28
CA PHE A 13 5.44 0.18 0.52
C PHE A 13 4.82 1.47 -0.02
N VAL A 14 3.56 1.41 -0.43
CA VAL A 14 2.76 2.55 -0.87
C VAL A 14 1.75 2.89 0.23
N SER A 15 1.67 4.14 0.64
CA SER A 15 0.78 4.57 1.73
C SER A 15 0.01 5.83 1.39
N GLY A 16 -1.13 6.03 2.07
CA GLY A 16 -1.99 7.21 1.93
C GLY A 16 -1.57 8.35 2.85
N ILE A 17 -2.50 8.91 3.63
CA ILE A 17 -2.22 9.92 4.67
C ILE A 17 -2.87 9.48 5.99
N GLY A 18 -2.17 9.70 7.10
CA GLY A 18 -2.62 9.38 8.46
C GLY A 18 -1.51 8.77 9.31
N CYS A 19 -1.82 8.42 10.57
CA CYS A 19 -0.83 7.83 11.47
C CYS A 19 -0.25 6.52 10.93
N ALA A 20 -1.11 5.63 10.43
CA ALA A 20 -0.70 4.37 9.80
C ALA A 20 0.11 4.59 8.51
N ALA A 21 -0.17 5.65 7.76
CA ALA A 21 0.50 5.94 6.50
C ALA A 21 1.96 6.35 6.65
N ARG A 22 2.45 6.60 7.88
CA ARG A 22 3.88 6.85 8.11
C ARG A 22 4.74 5.58 7.98
N PHE A 23 4.13 4.41 7.83
CA PHE A 23 4.82 3.13 7.77
C PHE A 23 6.03 3.08 6.82
N PRO A 24 5.96 3.59 5.57
CA PRO A 24 7.11 3.52 4.66
C PRO A 24 8.35 4.27 5.15
N TYR A 25 8.21 5.26 6.04
CA TYR A 25 9.36 5.97 6.62
C TYR A 25 10.17 5.12 7.60
N TYR A 26 9.59 4.04 8.11
CA TYR A 26 10.23 3.16 9.09
C TYR A 26 10.82 1.90 8.43
N MET A 27 10.73 1.79 7.11
CA MET A 27 11.17 0.63 6.34
C MET A 27 12.40 0.97 5.51
N ASP A 28 13.42 0.10 5.54
CA ASP A 28 14.60 0.20 4.69
C ASP A 28 14.37 -0.47 3.33
N THR A 29 13.36 0.01 2.60
CA THR A 29 12.97 -0.46 1.25
C THR A 29 12.59 0.74 0.39
N TYR A 30 12.18 0.51 -0.86
CA TYR A 30 11.47 1.56 -1.60
C TYR A 30 10.13 1.85 -0.93
N GLY A 31 9.71 3.11 -0.96
CA GLY A 31 8.48 3.55 -0.33
C GLY A 31 7.92 4.81 -0.99
N MET A 32 6.59 4.91 -1.01
CA MET A 32 5.87 6.10 -1.45
C MET A 32 4.81 6.48 -0.42
N HIS A 33 5.00 7.65 0.19
CA HIS A 33 3.95 8.32 0.97
C HIS A 33 3.18 9.22 0.01
N SER A 34 1.99 8.77 -0.36
CA SER A 34 1.20 9.37 -1.42
C SER A 34 0.19 10.41 -0.88
N ILE A 35 -0.97 10.53 -1.52
CA ILE A 35 -2.04 11.43 -1.09
C ILE A 35 -3.21 10.65 -0.51
N HIS A 36 -4.01 11.33 0.31
CA HIS A 36 -5.03 10.70 1.13
C HIS A 36 -6.01 9.87 0.29
N GLY A 37 -6.15 8.59 0.65
CA GLY A 37 -7.02 7.61 0.00
C GLY A 37 -6.63 7.22 -1.42
N ARG A 38 -5.40 7.49 -1.88
CA ARG A 38 -4.95 7.14 -3.24
C ARG A 38 -3.91 6.03 -3.30
N ALA A 39 -3.51 5.49 -2.15
CA ALA A 39 -2.54 4.40 -2.10
C ALA A 39 -2.93 3.17 -2.97
N PRO A 40 -4.19 2.68 -2.95
CA PRO A 40 -4.58 1.55 -3.82
C PRO A 40 -4.51 1.89 -5.32
N ALA A 41 -4.82 3.13 -5.71
CA ALA A 41 -4.76 3.57 -7.10
C ALA A 41 -3.31 3.66 -7.62
N ILE A 42 -2.41 4.17 -6.80
CA ILE A 42 -0.98 4.27 -7.14
C ILE A 42 -0.34 2.88 -7.15
N ALA A 43 -0.61 2.06 -6.15
CA ALA A 43 -0.12 0.68 -6.07
C ALA A 43 -0.58 -0.15 -7.28
N THR A 44 -1.80 0.06 -7.78
CA THR A 44 -2.29 -0.55 -9.03
C THR A 44 -1.36 -0.25 -10.20
N GLY A 45 -1.01 1.02 -10.41
CA GLY A 45 -0.12 1.43 -11.49
C GLY A 45 1.27 0.82 -11.34
N LEU A 46 1.81 0.81 -10.12
CA LEU A 46 3.11 0.23 -9.82
C LEU A 46 3.16 -1.29 -10.10
N ALA A 47 2.20 -2.04 -9.57
CA ALA A 47 2.14 -3.49 -9.74
C ALA A 47 1.99 -3.90 -11.22
N LEU A 48 1.21 -3.14 -11.99
CA LEU A 48 1.06 -3.39 -13.44
C LEU A 48 2.32 -3.04 -14.24
N ALA A 49 3.03 -1.97 -13.86
CA ALA A 49 4.25 -1.55 -14.55
C ALA A 49 5.47 -2.42 -14.17
N ARG A 50 5.49 -2.95 -12.95
CA ARG A 50 6.59 -3.71 -12.36
C ARG A 50 6.08 -4.96 -11.64
N PRO A 51 5.62 -5.98 -12.40
CA PRO A 51 5.09 -7.23 -11.85
C PRO A 51 6.16 -8.07 -11.13
N ASP A 52 7.43 -7.66 -11.17
CA ASP A 52 8.55 -8.31 -10.50
C ASP A 52 8.78 -7.82 -9.06
N LEU A 53 7.98 -6.87 -8.58
CA LEU A 53 8.06 -6.27 -7.24
C LEU A 53 6.96 -6.80 -6.33
N ASP A 54 7.29 -6.94 -5.04
CA ASP A 54 6.32 -7.18 -3.98
C ASP A 54 5.77 -5.84 -3.48
N VAL A 55 4.51 -5.55 -3.82
CA VAL A 55 3.87 -4.25 -3.58
C VAL A 55 2.91 -4.35 -2.38
N TRP A 56 3.19 -3.54 -1.37
CA TRP A 56 2.41 -3.45 -0.14
C TRP A 56 1.71 -2.11 -0.04
N VAL A 57 0.40 -2.11 0.19
CA VAL A 57 -0.41 -0.92 0.43
C VAL A 57 -0.69 -0.82 1.93
N VAL A 58 -0.33 0.30 2.53
CA VAL A 58 -0.50 0.55 3.97
C VAL A 58 -1.36 1.79 4.21
N GLY A 59 -2.41 1.65 5.01
CA GLY A 59 -3.31 2.77 5.31
C GLY A 59 -4.16 2.51 6.55
N GLY A 60 -4.79 3.58 7.04
CA GLY A 60 -5.80 3.49 8.08
C GLY A 60 -7.19 3.16 7.51
N ASP A 61 -8.13 2.86 8.39
CA ASP A 61 -9.56 2.75 8.09
C ASP A 61 -10.14 4.02 7.43
N GLY A 62 -9.84 5.22 7.94
CA GLY A 62 -10.26 6.47 7.29
C GLY A 62 -9.67 6.65 5.89
N ASP A 63 -8.41 6.29 5.68
CA ASP A 63 -7.74 6.40 4.37
C ASP A 63 -8.32 5.42 3.35
N MET A 64 -8.53 4.16 3.74
CA MET A 64 -8.89 3.07 2.83
C MET A 64 -10.39 2.78 2.73
N LEU A 65 -11.17 3.00 3.78
CA LEU A 65 -12.61 2.67 3.84
C LEU A 65 -13.51 3.91 3.71
N SER A 66 -12.98 5.12 3.91
CA SER A 66 -13.70 6.37 3.65
C SER A 66 -13.29 6.96 2.30
N ILE A 67 -12.41 7.96 2.27
CA ILE A 67 -12.04 8.70 1.04
C ILE A 67 -11.39 7.80 -0.04
N GLY A 68 -10.77 6.69 0.36
CA GLY A 68 -10.15 5.72 -0.56
C GLY A 68 -11.02 4.53 -0.95
N GLY A 69 -12.25 4.42 -0.44
CA GLY A 69 -13.09 3.21 -0.55
C GLY A 69 -13.31 2.74 -1.99
N ASN A 70 -13.60 3.65 -2.92
CA ASN A 70 -13.81 3.30 -4.33
C ASN A 70 -12.54 2.71 -4.98
N HIS A 71 -11.36 3.22 -4.63
CA HIS A 71 -10.11 2.71 -5.16
C HIS A 71 -9.80 1.32 -4.61
N LEU A 72 -10.06 1.10 -3.31
CA LEU A 72 -9.91 -0.20 -2.67
C LEU A 72 -10.81 -1.27 -3.33
N ILE A 73 -12.11 -1.00 -3.45
CA ILE A 73 -13.07 -1.94 -4.05
C ILE A 73 -12.66 -2.31 -5.48
N HIS A 74 -12.21 -1.33 -6.28
CA HIS A 74 -11.77 -1.61 -7.63
C HIS A 74 -10.42 -2.33 -7.71
N ALA A 75 -9.51 -2.12 -6.75
CA ALA A 75 -8.26 -2.89 -6.67
C ALA A 75 -8.57 -4.37 -6.38
N LEU A 76 -9.45 -4.64 -5.42
CA LEU A 76 -9.92 -5.99 -5.10
C LEU A 76 -10.61 -6.66 -6.29
N ARG A 77 -11.55 -5.96 -6.94
CA ARG A 77 -12.28 -6.50 -8.10
C ARG A 77 -11.37 -6.88 -9.28
N ARG A 78 -10.25 -6.17 -9.45
CA ARG A 78 -9.29 -6.41 -10.52
C ARG A 78 -8.32 -7.56 -10.21
N ASN A 79 -8.32 -8.08 -8.98
CA ASN A 79 -7.40 -9.11 -8.51
C ASN A 79 -5.94 -8.79 -8.83
N ILE A 80 -5.54 -7.54 -8.51
CA ILE A 80 -4.17 -7.07 -8.70
C ILE A 80 -3.30 -7.75 -7.66
N ASP A 81 -2.10 -8.18 -8.06
CA ASP A 81 -1.11 -8.77 -7.17
C ASP A 81 -0.47 -7.69 -6.26
N ILE A 82 -1.20 -7.34 -5.20
CA ILE A 82 -0.79 -6.40 -4.16
C ILE A 82 -1.22 -6.92 -2.79
N ASN A 83 -0.43 -6.64 -1.76
CA ASN A 83 -0.78 -6.88 -0.37
C ASN A 83 -1.41 -5.63 0.23
N ILE A 84 -2.54 -5.75 0.95
CA ILE A 84 -3.19 -4.61 1.63
C ILE A 84 -3.14 -4.83 3.14
N LEU A 85 -2.44 -3.93 3.83
CA LEU A 85 -2.37 -3.88 5.29
C LEU A 85 -3.13 -2.65 5.80
N LEU A 86 -4.34 -2.91 6.29
CA LEU A 86 -5.25 -1.89 6.83
C LEU A 86 -5.18 -1.87 8.35
N PHE A 87 -4.81 -0.73 8.92
CA PHE A 87 -4.85 -0.48 10.35
C PHE A 87 -6.20 0.09 10.74
N ASN A 88 -7.02 -0.71 11.41
CA ASN A 88 -8.34 -0.30 11.88
C ASN A 88 -8.28 0.10 13.36
N ASN A 89 -8.16 1.39 13.62
CA ASN A 89 -8.20 1.98 14.95
C ASN A 89 -9.51 2.75 15.24
N GLN A 90 -10.45 2.79 14.29
CA GLN A 90 -11.81 3.31 14.42
C GLN A 90 -11.89 4.80 14.78
N ILE A 91 -10.94 5.61 14.31
CA ILE A 91 -10.90 7.07 14.56
C ILE A 91 -10.28 7.87 13.43
#